data_AF-A0A1B9AIF5-F1
#
_entry.id   AF-A0A1B9AIF5-F1
#
_cell.length_a   1.000
_cell.length_b   1.000
_cell.length_c   1.000
_cell.angle_alpha   90.00
_cell.angle_beta   90.00
_cell.angle_gamma   90.00
#
_symmetry.space_group_name_H-M   'P 1'
#
loop_
_entity.id
_entity.type
_entity.pdbx_description
1 polymer ?
#
loop_
_entity_poly.entity_id
_entity_poly.type
_entity_poly.pdbx_seq_one_letter_code
_entity_poly.pdbx_strand_id
1 'polypeptide(L)'
;MGNTLVKSQLEDVTTFLEQTVQTLEIYMNEMTIERLMEEKSGDELYYKGLFSTIRKLLVYCEEGLEACRIVLKNEPFNKGAAERVLYRVYHKCIEEYFAPKSDLWFEDSRSAYTGRNCIKFREEAPESLKSLITKLEFDVQKIREELEYYETDYRTKMVQSN
;
A
#
# COMPACT_ATOMS: atom_id res chain seq x y z
N MET A 1 26.64 2.32 -10.99
CA MET A 1 25.74 1.15 -11.01
C MET A 1 24.67 1.23 -9.95
N GLY A 2 24.99 1.35 -8.65
CA GLY A 2 23.95 1.42 -7.60
C GLY A 2 22.96 2.58 -7.70
N ASN A 3 23.34 3.71 -8.31
CA ASN A 3 22.43 4.85 -8.50
C ASN A 3 21.35 4.57 -9.56
N THR A 4 21.69 3.82 -10.61
CA THR A 4 20.79 3.45 -11.70
C THR A 4 19.74 2.44 -11.23
N LEU A 5 20.13 1.48 -10.39
CA LEU A 5 19.20 0.48 -9.83
C LEU A 5 18.14 1.13 -8.94
N VAL A 6 18.56 1.98 -8.00
CA VAL A 6 17.62 2.68 -7.10
C VAL A 6 16.69 3.61 -7.88
N LYS A 7 17.19 4.26 -8.95
CA LYS A 7 16.35 5.07 -9.82
C LYS A 7 15.28 4.22 -10.53
N SER A 8 15.65 3.08 -11.11
CA SER A 8 14.71 2.14 -11.74
C SER A 8 13.64 1.67 -10.75
N GLN A 9 14.04 1.26 -9.55
CA GLN A 9 13.08 0.83 -8.52
C GLN A 9 12.13 1.97 -8.10
N LEU A 10 12.63 3.20 -8.03
CA LEU A 10 11.78 4.37 -7.73
C LEU A 10 10.79 4.64 -8.87
N GLU A 11 11.18 4.44 -10.13
CA GLU A 11 10.28 4.53 -11.30
C GLU A 11 9.21 3.44 -11.23
N ASP A 12 9.58 2.19 -10.96
CA ASP A 12 8.64 1.06 -10.83
C ASP A 12 7.61 1.29 -9.70
N VAL A 13 8.08 1.74 -8.54
CA VAL A 13 7.21 2.11 -7.40
C VAL A 13 6.31 3.30 -7.74
N THR A 14 6.79 4.27 -8.53
CA THR A 14 5.97 5.41 -8.98
C THR A 14 4.80 4.92 -9.82
N THR A 15 5.04 4.02 -10.78
CA THR A 15 3.98 3.44 -11.64
C THR A 15 2.98 2.64 -10.82
N PHE A 16 3.46 1.82 -9.88
CA PHE A 16 2.59 1.09 -8.96
C PHE A 16 1.68 2.02 -8.14
N LEU A 17 2.26 3.07 -7.53
CA LEU A 17 1.50 3.99 -6.71
C LEU A 17 0.47 4.76 -7.53
N GLU A 18 0.79 5.16 -8.76
CA GLU A 18 -0.15 5.82 -9.67
C GLU A 18 -1.36 4.93 -9.98
N GLN A 19 -1.14 3.65 -10.28
CA GLN A 19 -2.23 2.68 -10.53
C GLN A 19 -3.05 2.39 -9.28
N THR A 20 -2.40 2.32 -8.12
CA THR A 20 -3.04 2.08 -6.82
C THR A 20 -3.91 3.26 -6.41
N VAL A 21 -3.38 4.49 -6.47
CA VAL A 21 -4.13 5.72 -6.21
C VAL A 21 -5.34 5.79 -7.11
N GLN A 22 -5.18 5.61 -8.42
CA GLN A 22 -6.30 5.63 -9.37
C GLN A 22 -7.38 4.59 -9.00
N THR A 23 -6.99 3.36 -8.67
CA THR A 23 -7.93 2.29 -8.31
C THR A 23 -8.69 2.60 -7.02
N LEU A 24 -8.00 3.12 -6.01
CA LEU A 24 -8.59 3.51 -4.74
C LEU A 24 -9.50 4.75 -4.89
N GLU A 25 -9.07 5.78 -5.61
CA GLU A 25 -9.86 6.99 -5.86
C GLU A 25 -11.16 6.69 -6.58
N ILE A 26 -11.14 5.88 -7.65
CA ILE A 26 -12.35 5.49 -8.39
C ILE A 26 -13.36 4.86 -7.43
N TYR A 27 -12.91 3.89 -6.62
CA TYR A 27 -13.79 3.24 -5.65
C TYR A 27 -14.34 4.23 -4.62
N MET A 28 -13.47 5.08 -4.06
CA MET A 28 -13.86 6.04 -3.02
C MET A 28 -14.82 7.13 -3.53
N ASN A 29 -14.76 7.47 -4.82
CA ASN A 29 -15.65 8.45 -5.45
C ASN A 29 -17.04 7.88 -5.75
N GLU A 30 -17.16 6.56 -5.90
CA GLU A 30 -18.42 5.90 -6.29
C GLU A 30 -19.18 5.28 -5.10
N MET A 31 -18.53 5.11 -3.95
CA MET A 31 -19.11 4.39 -2.81
C MET A 31 -19.47 5.28 -1.61
N THR A 32 -20.57 4.92 -0.94
CA THR A 32 -21.04 5.52 0.33
C THR A 32 -21.34 4.43 1.34
N ILE A 33 -21.48 4.80 2.62
CA ILE A 33 -21.86 3.84 3.67
C ILE A 33 -23.25 3.25 3.40
N GLU A 34 -24.20 4.05 2.91
CA GLU A 34 -25.53 3.54 2.56
C GLU A 34 -25.44 2.45 1.47
N ARG A 35 -24.65 2.69 0.41
CA ARG A 35 -24.44 1.70 -0.66
C ARG A 35 -23.82 0.40 -0.15
N LEU A 36 -22.86 0.47 0.78
CA LEU A 36 -22.27 -0.73 1.38
C LEU A 36 -23.29 -1.50 2.22
N MET A 37 -24.16 -0.80 2.95
CA MET A 37 -25.23 -1.41 3.75
C MET A 37 -26.33 -2.03 2.88
N GLU A 38 -26.62 -1.43 1.73
CA GLU A 38 -27.52 -1.98 0.70
C GLU A 38 -26.94 -3.24 0.04
N GLU A 39 -25.65 -3.23 -0.28
CA GLU A 39 -24.94 -4.36 -0.86
C GLU A 39 -24.92 -5.55 0.12
N LYS A 40 -24.65 -5.27 1.39
CA LYS A 40 -24.60 -6.27 2.45
C LYS A 40 -24.96 -5.68 3.80
N SER A 41 -26.04 -6.14 4.41
CA SER A 41 -26.36 -5.77 5.79
C SER A 41 -25.26 -6.25 6.74
N GLY A 42 -24.80 -5.35 7.62
CA GLY A 42 -23.72 -5.62 8.58
C GLY A 42 -23.65 -4.53 9.64
N ASP A 43 -22.56 -4.51 10.41
CA ASP A 43 -22.31 -3.43 11.37
C ASP A 43 -21.85 -2.15 10.64
N GLU A 44 -22.64 -1.10 10.76
CA GLU A 44 -22.34 0.21 10.16
C GLU A 44 -21.03 0.80 10.72
N LEU A 45 -20.70 0.56 11.99
CA LEU A 45 -19.44 1.03 12.59
C LEU A 45 -18.24 0.31 11.98
N TYR A 46 -18.35 -1.00 11.77
CA TYR A 46 -17.32 -1.79 11.09
C TYR A 46 -17.11 -1.28 9.67
N TYR A 47 -18.19 -1.02 8.91
CA TYR A 47 -18.09 -0.51 7.55
C TYR A 47 -17.47 0.89 7.50
N LYS A 48 -17.88 1.79 8.41
CA LYS A 48 -17.24 3.11 8.56
C LYS A 48 -15.74 2.97 8.84
N GLY A 49 -15.36 2.01 9.67
CA GLY A 49 -13.96 1.69 9.95
C GLY A 49 -13.19 1.23 8.71
N LEU A 50 -13.74 0.29 7.93
CA LEU A 50 -13.14 -0.19 6.69
C LEU A 50 -12.95 0.97 5.71
N PHE A 51 -13.98 1.77 5.51
CA PHE A 51 -13.97 2.93 4.62
C PHE A 51 -12.94 3.98 5.06
N SER A 52 -12.83 4.24 6.36
CA SER A 52 -11.79 5.13 6.91
C SER A 52 -10.39 4.56 6.69
N THR A 53 -10.22 3.25 6.78
CA THR A 53 -8.93 2.58 6.56
C THR A 53 -8.50 2.71 5.11
N ILE A 54 -9.41 2.51 4.16
CA ILE A 54 -9.15 2.67 2.71
C ILE A 54 -8.78 4.12 2.38
N ARG A 55 -9.50 5.11 2.91
CA ARG A 55 -9.13 6.53 2.73
C ARG A 55 -7.72 6.85 3.22
N LYS A 56 -7.36 6.31 4.39
CA LYS A 56 -6.03 6.50 4.97
C LYS A 56 -4.95 5.85 4.09
N LEU A 57 -5.21 4.66 3.57
CA LEU A 57 -4.30 3.99 2.63
C LEU A 57 -4.12 4.81 1.34
N LEU A 58 -5.22 5.33 0.78
CA LEU A 58 -5.19 6.23 -0.39
C LEU A 58 -4.27 7.44 -0.15
N VAL A 59 -4.47 8.14 0.97
CA VAL A 59 -3.62 9.30 1.34
C VAL A 59 -2.14 8.90 1.42
N TYR A 60 -1.83 7.75 2.02
CA TYR A 60 -0.44 7.28 2.09
C TYR A 60 0.16 6.99 0.71
N CYS A 61 -0.62 6.40 -0.19
CA CYS A 61 -0.18 6.16 -1.57
C CYS A 61 0.02 7.47 -2.35
N GLU A 62 -0.84 8.47 -2.17
CA GLU A 62 -0.69 9.81 -2.78
C GLU A 62 0.56 10.52 -2.29
N GLU A 63 0.79 10.55 -0.97
CA GLU A 63 1.99 11.14 -0.37
C GLU A 63 3.27 10.44 -0.85
N GLY A 64 3.23 9.10 -0.95
CA GLY A 64 4.31 8.29 -1.50
C GLY A 64 4.59 8.63 -2.97
N LEU A 65 3.53 8.73 -3.79
CA LEU A 65 3.62 9.00 -5.22
C LEU A 65 4.27 10.38 -5.47
N GLU A 66 3.80 11.39 -4.74
CA GLU A 66 4.36 12.74 -4.86
C GLU A 66 5.82 12.78 -4.42
N ALA A 67 6.17 12.11 -3.31
CA ALA A 67 7.54 12.02 -2.86
C ALA A 67 8.46 11.34 -3.90
N CYS A 68 7.99 10.27 -4.56
CA CYS A 68 8.73 9.63 -5.65
C CYS A 68 8.96 10.60 -6.82
N ARG A 69 7.91 11.29 -7.26
CA ARG A 69 7.98 12.27 -8.36
C ARG A 69 8.94 13.41 -8.06
N ILE A 70 8.95 13.94 -6.84
CA ILE A 70 9.89 14.98 -6.41
C ILE A 70 11.33 14.48 -6.53
N VAL A 71 11.62 13.27 -6.03
CA VAL A 71 12.98 12.73 -6.05
C VAL A 71 13.45 12.40 -7.47
N LEU A 72 12.58 11.87 -8.33
CA LEU A 72 12.90 11.56 -9.73
C LEU A 72 13.21 12.81 -10.57
N LYS A 73 12.62 13.97 -10.22
CA LYS A 73 12.88 15.25 -10.89
C LYS A 73 14.18 15.94 -10.44
N ASN A 74 14.82 15.49 -9.36
CA ASN A 74 16.04 16.11 -8.86
C ASN A 74 17.23 15.80 -9.76
N GLU A 75 17.97 16.83 -10.14
CA GLU A 75 19.24 16.72 -10.86
C GLU A 75 20.36 17.45 -10.10
N PRO A 76 21.44 16.75 -9.68
CA PRO A 76 21.69 15.31 -9.87
C PRO A 76 20.75 14.45 -9.02
N PHE A 77 20.42 13.26 -9.53
CA PHE A 77 19.58 12.29 -8.81
C PHE A 77 20.13 11.96 -7.41
N ASN A 78 19.30 12.17 -6.39
CA ASN A 78 19.66 11.99 -4.99
C ASN A 78 19.31 10.58 -4.49
N LYS A 79 20.30 9.67 -4.57
CA LYS A 79 20.16 8.28 -4.13
C LYS A 79 19.60 8.14 -2.72
N GLY A 80 20.17 8.85 -1.74
CA GLY A 80 19.76 8.72 -0.34
C GLY A 80 18.34 9.22 -0.09
N ALA A 81 17.87 10.20 -0.86
CA ALA A 81 16.46 10.62 -0.83
C ALA A 81 15.54 9.54 -1.41
N ALA A 82 15.94 8.89 -2.51
CA ALA A 82 15.18 7.79 -3.10
C ALA A 82 15.04 6.61 -2.14
N GLU A 83 16.14 6.15 -1.54
CA GLU A 83 16.12 5.04 -0.57
C GLU A 83 15.20 5.37 0.64
N ARG A 84 15.19 6.62 1.10
CA ARG A 84 14.25 7.10 2.15
C ARG A 84 12.80 7.03 1.73
N VAL A 85 12.49 7.43 0.50
CA VAL A 85 11.11 7.40 -0.02
C VAL A 85 10.64 5.96 -0.15
N LEU A 86 11.47 5.08 -0.73
CA LEU A 86 11.18 3.65 -0.87
C LEU A 86 10.93 2.98 0.50
N TYR A 87 11.77 3.28 1.49
CA TYR A 87 11.57 2.83 2.87
C TYR A 87 10.22 3.30 3.46
N ARG A 88 9.84 4.56 3.22
CA ARG A 88 8.54 5.09 3.68
C ARG A 88 7.37 4.43 2.97
N VAL A 89 7.44 4.23 1.66
CA VAL A 89 6.39 3.55 0.88
C VAL A 89 6.17 2.13 1.41
N TYR A 90 7.25 1.38 1.67
CA TYR A 90 7.17 0.06 2.30
C TYR A 90 6.35 0.11 3.60
N HIS A 91 6.72 0.96 4.55
CA HIS A 91 6.06 0.98 5.86
C HIS A 91 4.69 1.66 5.91
N LYS A 92 4.42 2.62 5.02
CA LYS A 92 3.17 3.40 5.05
C LYS A 92 2.11 2.85 4.11
N CYS A 93 2.50 2.29 2.97
CA CYS A 93 1.56 1.78 1.98
C CYS A 93 1.47 0.26 2.09
N ILE A 94 2.61 -0.43 1.96
CA ILE A 94 2.65 -1.89 1.84
C ILE A 94 2.27 -2.55 3.17
N GLU A 95 2.94 -2.21 4.26
CA GLU A 95 2.64 -2.78 5.57
C GLU A 95 1.23 -2.39 6.07
N GLU A 96 0.77 -1.16 5.81
CA GLU A 96 -0.60 -0.75 6.19
C GLU A 96 -1.66 -1.49 5.37
N TYR A 97 -1.37 -1.92 4.14
CA TYR A 97 -2.27 -2.78 3.36
C TYR A 97 -2.39 -4.19 3.97
N PHE A 98 -1.29 -4.82 4.37
CA PHE A 98 -1.31 -6.19 4.92
C PHE A 98 -1.75 -6.23 6.39
N ALA A 99 -1.40 -5.22 7.17
CA ALA A 99 -1.65 -5.13 8.60
C ALA A 99 -2.07 -3.69 8.98
N PRO A 100 -3.29 -3.26 8.58
CA PRO A 100 -3.77 -1.91 8.88
C PRO A 100 -3.85 -1.67 10.38
N LYS A 101 -3.56 -0.45 10.82
CA LYS A 101 -3.59 -0.10 12.26
C LYS A 101 -4.98 -0.19 12.88
N SER A 102 -6.02 -0.15 12.06
CA SER A 102 -7.40 -0.32 12.50
C SER A 102 -7.71 -1.76 12.90
N ASP A 103 -6.86 -2.72 12.50
CA ASP A 103 -6.99 -4.16 12.76
C ASP A 103 -8.28 -4.79 12.20
N LEU A 104 -8.93 -4.14 11.25
CA LEU A 104 -10.21 -4.59 10.65
C LEU A 104 -10.03 -5.69 9.59
N TRP A 105 -8.82 -5.83 9.06
CA TRP A 105 -8.37 -7.00 8.31
C TRP A 105 -6.91 -7.28 8.62
N PHE A 106 -6.45 -8.47 8.26
CA PHE A 106 -5.07 -8.91 8.48
C PHE A 106 -4.63 -9.89 7.39
N GLU A 107 -3.32 -10.01 7.22
CA GLU A 107 -2.69 -11.01 6.36
C GLU A 107 -2.68 -12.40 7.03
N ASP A 108 -3.26 -13.39 6.36
CA ASP A 108 -2.99 -14.80 6.59
C ASP A 108 -1.82 -15.25 5.71
N SER A 109 -0.62 -15.16 6.27
CA SER A 109 0.65 -15.49 5.60
C SER A 109 0.71 -16.92 5.05
N ARG A 110 -0.13 -17.84 5.54
CA ARG A 110 -0.18 -19.22 5.03
C ARG A 110 -0.90 -19.32 3.68
N SER A 111 -1.79 -18.39 3.38
CA SER A 111 -2.57 -18.38 2.14
C SER A 111 -1.70 -18.05 0.91
N ALA A 112 -0.62 -17.29 1.08
CA ALA A 112 0.33 -16.95 0.02
C ALA A 112 0.95 -18.18 -0.66
N TYR A 113 1.23 -19.24 0.10
CA TYR A 113 1.78 -20.51 -0.43
C TYR A 113 0.77 -21.34 -1.24
N THR A 114 -0.50 -20.95 -1.25
CA THR A 114 -1.58 -21.70 -1.92
C THR A 114 -2.19 -20.97 -3.10
N GLY A 115 -1.64 -19.80 -3.48
CA GLY A 115 -2.19 -18.96 -4.55
C GLY A 115 -3.57 -18.38 -4.23
N ARG A 116 -3.91 -18.26 -2.94
CA ARG A 116 -5.16 -17.66 -2.46
C ARG A 116 -4.87 -16.29 -1.87
N ASN A 117 -5.87 -15.41 -1.94
CA ASN A 117 -5.83 -14.10 -1.29
C ASN A 117 -5.51 -14.24 0.21
N CYS A 118 -4.48 -13.54 0.63
CA CYS A 118 -3.96 -13.56 1.99
C CYS A 118 -4.74 -12.66 2.93
N ILE A 119 -5.43 -11.63 2.43
CA ILE A 119 -6.20 -10.73 3.30
C ILE A 119 -7.45 -11.41 3.86
N LYS A 120 -7.62 -11.37 5.18
CA LYS A 120 -8.79 -11.83 5.93
C LYS A 120 -9.42 -10.66 6.68
N PHE A 121 -10.72 -10.46 6.46
CA PHE A 121 -11.51 -9.48 7.20
C PHE A 121 -11.92 -10.04 8.56
N ARG A 122 -11.95 -9.19 9.60
CA ARG A 122 -12.37 -9.59 10.96
C ARG A 122 -13.84 -9.94 11.04
N GLU A 123 -14.65 -9.21 10.28
CA GLU A 123 -16.08 -9.41 10.12
C GLU A 123 -16.45 -9.44 8.64
N GLU A 124 -17.70 -9.82 8.36
CA GLU A 124 -18.19 -9.95 7.01
C GLU A 124 -18.22 -8.59 6.30
N ALA A 125 -17.37 -8.41 5.29
CA ALA A 125 -17.28 -7.18 4.50
C ALA A 125 -18.16 -7.23 3.23
N PRO A 126 -18.56 -6.07 2.68
CA PRO A 126 -19.20 -5.98 1.36
C PRO A 126 -18.29 -6.55 0.26
N GLU A 127 -18.87 -7.16 -0.77
CA GLU A 127 -18.13 -7.83 -1.84
C GLU A 127 -17.35 -6.87 -2.74
N SER A 128 -17.87 -5.66 -2.96
CA SER A 128 -17.20 -4.58 -3.67
C SER A 128 -15.89 -4.19 -2.98
N LEU A 129 -15.89 -4.15 -1.64
CA LEU A 129 -14.72 -3.83 -0.84
C LEU A 129 -13.70 -4.99 -0.85
N LYS A 130 -14.17 -6.22 -0.69
CA LYS A 130 -13.32 -7.41 -0.82
C LYS A 130 -12.67 -7.48 -2.19
N SER A 131 -13.42 -7.15 -3.24
CA SER A 131 -12.94 -7.12 -4.62
C SER A 131 -11.89 -6.03 -4.84
N LEU A 132 -12.07 -4.84 -4.25
CA LEU A 132 -11.06 -3.78 -4.27
C LEU A 132 -9.75 -4.26 -3.65
N ILE A 133 -9.80 -4.79 -2.43
CA ILE A 133 -8.61 -5.24 -1.70
C ILE A 133 -7.93 -6.37 -2.47
N THR A 134 -8.69 -7.36 -2.93
CA THR A 134 -8.18 -8.48 -3.75
C THR A 134 -7.50 -8.00 -5.03
N LYS A 135 -8.08 -7.03 -5.72
CA LYS A 135 -7.55 -6.50 -6.98
C LYS A 135 -6.15 -5.89 -6.82
N LEU A 136 -5.87 -5.30 -5.66
CA LEU A 136 -4.57 -4.69 -5.36
C LEU A 136 -3.51 -5.70 -4.91
N GLU A 137 -3.92 -6.87 -4.42
CA GLU A 137 -3.04 -7.76 -3.65
C GLU A 137 -1.79 -8.20 -4.40
N PHE A 138 -1.93 -8.57 -5.68
CA PHE A 138 -0.82 -9.03 -6.50
C PHE A 138 0.26 -7.95 -6.65
N ASP A 139 -0.14 -6.73 -7.01
CA ASP A 139 0.80 -5.63 -7.23
C ASP A 139 1.45 -5.18 -5.92
N VAL A 140 0.67 -5.13 -4.82
CA VAL A 140 1.20 -4.80 -3.49
C VAL A 140 2.21 -5.86 -3.03
N GLN A 141 1.94 -7.14 -3.26
CA GLN A 141 2.85 -8.24 -2.92
C GLN A 141 4.14 -8.16 -3.73
N LYS A 142 4.06 -7.91 -5.04
CA LYS A 142 5.22 -7.73 -5.90
C LYS A 142 6.12 -6.59 -5.38
N ILE A 143 5.54 -5.44 -5.05
CA ILE A 143 6.30 -4.30 -4.53
C ILE A 143 6.87 -4.59 -3.14
N ARG A 144 6.17 -5.36 -2.29
CA ARG A 144 6.71 -5.80 -1.00
C ARG A 144 8.02 -6.55 -1.19
N GLU A 145 8.05 -7.52 -2.10
CA GLU A 145 9.24 -8.33 -2.40
C GLU A 145 10.38 -7.48 -2.96
N GLU A 146 10.08 -6.57 -3.89
CA GLU A 146 11.08 -5.66 -4.46
C GLU A 146 11.68 -4.69 -3.43
N LEU A 147 10.90 -4.33 -2.40
CA LEU A 147 11.30 -3.37 -1.37
C LEU A 147 11.83 -4.01 -0.08
N GLU A 148 11.78 -5.34 0.07
CA GLU A 148 12.21 -6.06 1.28
C GLU A 148 13.68 -5.76 1.67
N TYR A 149 14.54 -5.54 0.68
CA TYR A 149 15.93 -5.11 0.91
C TYR A 149 16.04 -3.80 1.71
N TYR A 150 15.08 -2.89 1.56
CA TYR A 150 15.06 -1.62 2.32
C TYR A 150 14.58 -1.82 3.77
N GLU A 151 13.88 -2.90 4.10
CA GLU A 151 13.53 -3.20 5.49
C GLU A 151 14.77 -3.59 6.30
N THR A 152 15.64 -4.42 5.71
CA THR A 152 16.80 -5.00 6.40
C THR A 152 18.06 -4.14 6.32
N ASP A 153 18.44 -3.69 5.11
CA ASP A 153 19.75 -3.07 4.88
C ASP A 153 19.74 -1.56 5.14
N TYR A 154 18.69 -0.84 4.72
CA TYR A 154 18.55 0.60 4.99
C TYR A 154 18.39 0.87 6.49
N ARG A 155 17.61 0.04 7.20
CA ARG A 155 17.47 0.12 8.66
C ARG A 155 18.83 -0.06 9.35
N THR A 156 19.64 -1.00 8.91
CA THR A 156 21.00 -1.21 9.46
C THR A 156 21.89 0.01 9.24
N LYS A 157 21.86 0.61 8.04
CA LYS A 157 22.59 1.86 7.73
C LYS A 157 22.15 3.03 8.62
N MET A 158 20.85 3.18 8.87
CA MET A 158 20.32 4.22 9.74
C MET A 158 20.74 4.05 11.20
N VAL A 159 20.79 2.81 11.70
CA VAL A 159 21.25 2.52 13.06
C VAL A 159 22.74 2.77 13.23
N GLN A 160 23.57 2.51 12.21
CA GLN A 160 25.02 2.74 12.27
C GLN A 160 25.44 4.20 12.04
N SER A 161 24.55 5.03 11.49
CA SER A 161 24.81 6.44 11.18
C SER A 161 24.33 7.40 12.29
N ASN A 162 23.76 6.86 13.37
CA ASN A 162 23.36 7.59 14.59
C ASN A 162 24.33 7.27 15.74
#